data_AF-A0A8S1A8T5-F1
#
_entry.id   AF-A0A8S1A8T5-F1
#
_cell.length_a   1.000
_cell.length_b   1.000
_cell.length_c   1.000
_cell.angle_alpha   90.00
_cell.angle_beta   90.00
_cell.angle_gamma   90.00
#
_symmetry.space_group_name_H-M   'P 1'
#
loop_
_entity.id
_entity.type
_entity.pdbx_description
1 polymer ?
#
loop_
_entity_poly.entity_id
_entity_poly.type
_entity_poly.pdbx_seq_one_letter_code
_entity_poly.pdbx_strand_id
1 'polypeptide(L)'
;MFFKIFVITAIFKVVTGQTRLDPLVNADVGLIKGLRGDDGDYSMFLGIPFGKVDEENPFSAATPYPKFDNTFEAFNDTTVCPQVEESQGTITGTPDCLVLNVYVPFSASSSNRLPVLVWIYGGGFMYGDGNRYLYNPSFLMTTMWTNFVKYGDPTPQTSDLIQIQWTPIKNLSQIPYLNIDSELSLGGRPFHRRVTFWDLFYRANYDNLLTAQNPLEI
;
A
#
# COMPACT_ATOMS: atom_id res chain seq x y z
N MET A 1 12.67 35.80 67.19
CA MET A 1 13.05 36.06 65.79
C MET A 1 13.29 34.72 65.11
N PHE A 2 12.30 34.18 64.39
CA PHE A 2 12.45 32.98 63.57
C PHE A 2 11.54 33.11 62.34
N PHE A 3 12.11 33.52 61.22
CA PHE A 3 11.43 33.57 59.92
C PHE A 3 11.42 32.16 59.32
N LYS A 4 10.24 31.56 59.16
CA LYS A 4 10.08 30.32 58.39
C LYS A 4 9.86 30.68 56.92
N ILE A 5 10.85 30.38 56.08
CA ILE A 5 10.75 30.50 54.62
C ILE A 5 10.05 29.25 54.09
N PHE A 6 8.86 29.42 53.50
CA PHE A 6 8.19 28.38 52.73
C PHE A 6 8.68 28.44 51.29
N VAL A 7 9.41 27.40 50.85
CA VAL A 7 9.82 27.22 49.46
C VAL A 7 8.64 26.60 48.70
N ILE A 8 8.04 27.35 47.77
CA ILE A 8 7.00 26.85 46.87
C ILE A 8 7.70 26.24 45.66
N THR A 9 7.80 24.91 45.61
CA THR A 9 8.23 24.18 44.41
C THR A 9 7.11 24.16 43.37
N ALA A 10 7.26 24.93 42.29
CA ALA A 10 6.40 24.87 41.12
C ALA A 10 6.69 23.58 40.34
N ILE A 11 5.74 22.66 40.33
CA ILE A 11 5.78 21.46 39.49
C ILE A 11 5.37 21.88 38.07
N PHE A 12 6.35 22.17 37.21
CA PHE A 12 6.11 22.24 35.76
C PHE A 12 5.86 20.83 35.24
N LYS A 13 4.59 20.47 35.04
CA LYS A 13 4.26 19.29 34.23
C LYS A 13 4.71 19.59 32.79
N VAL A 14 5.74 18.89 32.33
CA VAL A 14 6.04 18.81 30.90
C VAL A 14 4.86 18.08 30.25
N VAL A 15 4.00 18.83 29.59
CA VAL A 15 2.93 18.25 28.76
C VAL A 15 3.61 17.75 27.49
N THR A 16 3.94 16.45 27.45
CA THR A 16 4.27 15.80 26.19
C THR A 16 3.00 15.76 25.34
N GLY A 17 2.91 16.62 24.33
CA GLY A 17 1.78 16.63 23.41
C GLY A 17 1.65 15.27 22.74
N GLN A 18 0.50 14.61 22.92
CA GLN A 18 0.14 13.45 22.10
C GLN A 18 0.01 13.92 20.65
N THR A 19 0.88 13.46 19.78
CA THR A 19 0.92 13.85 18.35
C THR A 19 -0.21 13.24 17.51
N ARG A 20 -1.18 12.57 18.15
CA ARG A 20 -2.29 11.85 17.54
C ARG A 20 -3.52 11.94 18.44
N LEU A 21 -4.59 12.56 17.95
CA LEU A 21 -5.92 12.48 18.54
C LEU A 21 -6.81 11.87 17.47
N ASP A 22 -6.94 10.55 17.46
CA ASP A 22 -7.45 9.85 16.29
C ASP A 22 -8.82 10.36 15.81
N PRO A 23 -9.00 10.52 14.48
CA PRO A 23 -8.03 10.31 13.39
C PRO A 23 -7.33 11.62 12.95
N LEU A 24 -6.94 12.53 13.86
CA LEU A 24 -6.16 13.74 13.57
C LEU A 24 -4.67 13.51 13.85
N VAL A 25 -3.82 13.78 12.84
CA VAL A 25 -2.36 13.62 12.87
C VAL A 25 -1.68 14.90 12.43
N ASN A 26 -0.58 15.24 13.10
CA ASN A 26 0.34 16.30 12.67
C ASN A 26 1.49 15.70 11.86
N ALA A 27 1.57 16.06 10.58
CA ALA A 27 2.62 15.63 9.65
C ALA A 27 3.45 16.83 9.17
N ASP A 28 4.58 16.57 8.50
CA ASP A 28 5.47 17.63 8.00
C ASP A 28 4.78 18.57 6.99
N VAL A 29 3.76 18.06 6.30
CA VAL A 29 2.91 18.78 5.34
C VAL A 29 1.76 19.54 6.00
N GLY A 30 1.48 19.33 7.29
CA GLY A 30 0.39 20.00 8.01
C GLY A 30 -0.50 19.02 8.79
N LEU A 31 -1.63 19.54 9.29
CA LEU A 31 -2.63 18.73 9.98
C LEU A 31 -3.45 17.93 8.98
N ILE A 32 -3.64 16.64 9.26
CA ILE A 32 -4.41 15.71 8.42
C ILE A 32 -5.44 15.03 9.31
N LYS A 33 -6.70 15.08 8.90
CA LYS A 33 -7.81 14.44 9.59
C LYS A 33 -8.39 13.33 8.71
N GLY A 34 -8.34 12.11 9.22
CA GLY A 34 -8.82 10.93 8.54
C GLY A 34 -10.20 10.47 9.02
N LEU A 35 -10.45 9.18 8.82
CA LEU A 35 -11.64 8.44 9.23
C LEU A 35 -11.23 7.27 10.15
N ARG A 36 -12.20 6.75 10.91
CA ARG A 36 -12.07 5.43 11.55
C ARG A 36 -12.45 4.34 10.54
N GLY A 37 -11.72 3.23 10.53
CA GLY A 37 -12.09 2.04 9.76
C GLY A 37 -13.43 1.45 10.20
N ASP A 38 -14.20 0.93 9.25
CA ASP A 38 -15.55 0.41 9.51
C ASP A 38 -15.55 -1.02 10.06
N ASP A 39 -14.47 -1.78 9.83
CA ASP A 39 -14.34 -3.21 10.14
C ASP A 39 -13.23 -3.51 11.17
N GLY A 40 -12.68 -2.49 11.84
CA GLY A 40 -11.65 -2.72 12.84
C GLY A 40 -11.10 -1.48 13.55
N ASP A 41 -10.05 -1.73 14.32
CA ASP A 41 -9.39 -0.72 15.16
C ASP A 41 -8.20 -0.06 14.46
N TYR A 42 -8.52 0.74 13.44
CA TYR A 42 -7.54 1.50 12.67
C TYR A 42 -8.10 2.84 12.16
N SER A 43 -7.19 3.76 11.83
CA SER A 43 -7.48 5.02 11.14
C SER A 43 -7.18 4.89 9.65
N MET A 44 -7.98 5.56 8.82
CA MET A 44 -7.79 5.71 7.39
C MET A 44 -7.52 7.18 7.06
N PHE A 45 -6.53 7.45 6.22
CA PHE A 45 -6.26 8.78 5.69
C PHE A 45 -6.21 8.65 4.17
N LEU A 46 -7.25 9.15 3.51
CA LEU A 46 -7.52 8.89 2.10
C LEU A 46 -7.25 10.13 1.24
N GLY A 47 -6.66 9.92 0.07
CA GLY A 47 -6.46 10.95 -0.94
C GLY A 47 -5.46 12.04 -0.55
N ILE A 48 -4.47 11.72 0.30
CA ILE A 48 -3.46 12.70 0.71
C ILE A 48 -2.59 13.05 -0.51
N PRO A 49 -2.56 14.32 -0.96
CA PRO A 49 -1.73 14.69 -2.09
C PRO A 49 -0.25 14.66 -1.68
N PHE A 50 0.57 14.02 -2.50
CA PHE A 50 2.03 13.95 -2.28
C PHE A 50 2.82 14.69 -3.35
N GLY A 51 2.19 15.01 -4.49
CA GLY A 51 2.82 15.75 -5.57
C GLY A 51 1.81 16.60 -6.35
N LYS A 52 2.34 17.48 -7.18
CA LYS A 52 1.59 18.32 -8.10
C LYS A 52 2.07 18.07 -9.53
N VAL A 53 1.11 17.90 -10.43
CA VAL A 53 1.35 17.82 -11.88
C VAL A 53 1.29 19.23 -12.46
N ASP A 54 2.21 19.53 -13.37
CA ASP A 54 2.15 20.75 -14.18
C ASP A 54 1.08 20.57 -15.27
N GLU A 55 -0.01 21.35 -15.19
CA GLU A 55 -1.10 21.27 -16.16
C GLU A 55 -0.69 21.73 -17.56
N GLU A 56 0.32 22.60 -17.67
CA GLU A 56 0.83 23.10 -18.95
C GLU A 56 1.76 22.07 -19.60
N ASN A 57 2.44 21.26 -18.79
CA ASN A 57 3.29 20.16 -19.23
C ASN A 57 3.19 18.95 -18.29
N PRO A 58 2.14 18.12 -18.43
CA PRO A 58 1.88 16.98 -17.54
C PRO A 58 2.91 15.85 -17.66
N PHE A 59 3.80 15.93 -18.65
CA PHE A 59 4.90 14.98 -18.86
C PHE A 59 6.19 15.39 -18.14
N SER A 60 6.19 16.55 -17.48
CA SER A 60 7.30 16.98 -16.63
C SER A 60 7.35 16.19 -15.32
N ALA A 61 8.48 16.30 -14.61
CA ALA A 61 8.61 15.70 -13.29
C ALA A 61 7.63 16.39 -12.31
N ALA A 62 6.92 15.59 -11.52
CA ALA A 62 6.05 16.10 -10.48
C ALA A 62 6.83 16.94 -9.45
N THR A 63 6.19 17.97 -8.93
CA THR A 63 6.75 18.79 -7.83
C THR A 63 6.10 18.38 -6.51
N PRO A 64 6.77 18.55 -5.35
CA PRO A 64 6.16 18.28 -4.06
C PRO A 64 4.90 19.12 -3.83
N TYR A 65 3.87 18.53 -3.22
CA TYR A 65 2.67 19.28 -2.86
C TYR A 65 3.00 20.32 -1.76
N PRO A 66 2.46 21.56 -1.82
CA PRO A 66 2.65 22.57 -0.77
C PRO A 66 2.14 22.10 0.59
N LYS A 67 2.63 22.72 1.67
CA LYS A 67 2.06 22.47 2.99
C LYS A 67 0.61 22.96 3.06
N PHE A 68 -0.20 22.28 3.86
CA PHE A 68 -1.58 22.65 4.09
C PHE A 68 -1.64 23.85 5.03
N ASP A 69 -2.32 24.92 4.59
CA ASP A 69 -2.59 26.09 5.43
C ASP A 69 -3.60 25.76 6.55
N ASN A 70 -4.51 24.82 6.28
CA ASN A 70 -5.55 24.34 7.18
C ASN A 70 -5.48 22.82 7.35
N THR A 71 -6.34 22.26 8.20
CA THR A 71 -6.46 20.79 8.30
C THR A 71 -6.93 20.21 6.96
N PHE A 72 -6.16 19.28 6.40
CA PHE A 72 -6.55 18.51 5.23
C PHE A 72 -7.50 17.39 5.64
N GLU A 73 -8.68 17.33 5.03
CA GLU A 73 -9.68 16.31 5.30
C GLU A 73 -9.47 15.12 4.34
N ALA A 74 -8.90 14.04 4.87
CA ALA A 74 -8.44 12.87 4.14
C ALA A 74 -9.50 11.75 4.12
N PHE A 75 -10.61 11.99 3.42
CA PHE A 75 -11.74 11.05 3.32
C PHE A 75 -12.07 10.61 1.89
N ASN A 76 -11.41 11.17 0.87
CA ASN A 76 -11.71 10.91 -0.53
C ASN A 76 -10.65 9.99 -1.16
N ASP A 77 -11.05 8.79 -1.58
CA ASP A 77 -10.21 7.83 -2.29
C ASP A 77 -10.63 7.60 -3.76
N THR A 78 -11.47 8.48 -4.33
CA THR A 78 -11.99 8.35 -5.69
C THR A 78 -11.12 9.02 -6.75
N THR A 79 -10.00 9.62 -6.37
CA THR A 79 -9.08 10.27 -7.31
C THR A 79 -8.33 9.23 -8.11
N VAL A 80 -8.49 9.27 -9.43
CA VAL A 80 -7.83 8.36 -10.38
C VAL A 80 -7.06 9.17 -11.42
N CYS A 81 -5.91 8.63 -11.85
CA CYS A 81 -5.15 9.22 -12.96
C CYS A 81 -5.85 9.00 -14.30
N PRO A 82 -5.58 9.84 -15.32
CA PRO A 82 -6.22 9.75 -16.62
C PRO A 82 -6.00 8.37 -17.25
N GLN A 83 -7.08 7.63 -17.50
CA GLN A 83 -7.04 6.26 -18.03
C GLN A 83 -8.35 5.90 -18.72
N VAL A 84 -8.34 4.80 -19.48
CA VAL A 84 -9.55 4.23 -20.08
C VAL A 84 -10.17 3.24 -19.09
N GLU A 85 -11.42 3.47 -18.71
CA GLU A 85 -12.17 2.56 -17.85
C GLU A 85 -12.46 1.26 -18.59
N GLU A 86 -12.02 0.12 -18.04
CA GLU A 86 -12.12 -1.19 -18.72
C GLU A 86 -13.58 -1.63 -18.96
N SER A 87 -14.50 -1.22 -18.08
CA SER A 87 -15.91 -1.64 -18.11
C SER A 87 -16.74 -0.93 -19.19
N GLN A 88 -16.45 0.35 -19.45
CA GLN A 88 -17.24 1.23 -20.33
C GLN A 88 -16.47 1.76 -21.54
N GLY A 89 -15.13 1.63 -21.55
CA GLY A 89 -14.26 2.19 -22.59
C GLY A 89 -14.19 3.73 -22.57
N THR A 90 -14.68 4.36 -21.50
CA THR A 90 -14.72 5.82 -21.33
C THR A 90 -13.39 6.33 -20.75
N ILE A 91 -13.03 7.57 -21.06
CA ILE A 91 -11.87 8.23 -20.42
C ILE A 91 -12.33 8.78 -19.07
N THR A 92 -11.59 8.44 -18.02
CA THR A 92 -11.82 8.91 -16.65
C THR A 92 -10.55 9.50 -16.05
N GLY A 93 -10.67 10.14 -14.88
CA GLY A 93 -9.56 10.66 -14.10
C GLY A 93 -9.20 12.12 -14.35
N THR A 94 -8.21 12.58 -13.59
CA THR A 94 -7.72 13.98 -13.59
C THR A 94 -6.19 14.00 -13.60
N PRO A 95 -5.53 14.99 -14.24
CA PRO A 95 -4.08 15.17 -14.12
C PRO A 95 -3.62 15.36 -12.66
N ASP A 96 -4.43 15.98 -11.81
CA ASP A 96 -4.15 16.14 -10.38
C ASP A 96 -4.50 14.86 -9.59
N CYS A 97 -3.77 13.78 -9.86
CA CYS A 97 -4.04 12.45 -9.31
C CYS A 97 -2.95 11.90 -8.38
N LEU A 98 -1.93 12.69 -8.06
CA LEU A 98 -0.80 12.25 -7.25
C LEU A 98 -1.16 12.24 -5.75
N VAL A 99 -1.98 11.26 -5.40
CA VAL A 99 -2.50 11.05 -4.05
C VAL A 99 -2.12 9.67 -3.52
N LEU A 100 -2.10 9.53 -2.20
CA LEU A 100 -1.88 8.27 -1.50
C LEU A 100 -2.90 8.05 -0.39
N ASN A 101 -3.05 6.78 -0.01
CA ASN A 101 -3.89 6.34 1.10
C ASN A 101 -2.99 5.75 2.20
N VAL A 102 -3.30 6.06 3.46
CA VAL A 102 -2.57 5.54 4.63
C VAL A 102 -3.54 4.88 5.60
N TYR A 103 -3.21 3.66 6.02
CA TYR A 103 -4.00 2.87 6.96
C TYR A 103 -3.14 2.59 8.19
N VAL A 104 -3.62 2.96 9.38
CA VAL A 104 -2.82 2.95 10.61
C VAL A 104 -3.60 2.30 11.76
N PRO A 105 -3.18 1.13 12.28
CA PRO A 105 -3.85 0.54 13.45
C PRO A 105 -3.74 1.44 14.68
N PHE A 106 -4.72 1.39 15.58
CA PHE A 106 -4.70 2.20 16.82
C PHE A 106 -3.55 1.81 17.76
N SER A 107 -2.99 0.62 17.61
CA SER A 107 -1.80 0.20 18.34
C SER A 107 -0.55 1.00 17.96
N ALA A 108 -0.49 1.60 16.77
CA ALA A 108 0.65 2.38 16.31
C ALA A 108 0.74 3.75 17.02
N SER A 109 1.92 4.13 17.46
CA SER A 109 2.18 5.44 18.06
C SER A 109 3.63 5.87 17.85
N SER A 110 3.97 7.10 18.26
CA SER A 110 5.35 7.58 18.23
C SER A 110 6.30 6.74 19.09
N SER A 111 5.78 6.10 20.15
CA SER A 111 6.51 5.17 21.02
C SER A 111 6.39 3.70 20.59
N ASN A 112 5.38 3.33 19.81
CA ASN A 112 5.18 1.99 19.26
C ASN A 112 5.16 2.04 17.73
N ARG A 113 6.34 2.07 17.11
CA ARG A 113 6.50 2.12 15.67
C ARG A 113 6.26 0.74 15.06
N LEU A 114 5.48 0.69 13.99
CA LEU A 114 5.21 -0.53 13.24
C LEU A 114 5.96 -0.51 11.90
N PRO A 115 6.26 -1.69 11.30
CA PRO A 115 6.72 -1.77 9.92
C PRO A 115 5.72 -1.10 8.96
N VAL A 116 6.24 -0.44 7.92
CA VAL A 116 5.44 0.20 6.88
C VAL A 116 5.44 -0.68 5.64
N LEU A 117 4.25 -0.96 5.11
CA LEU A 117 4.08 -1.58 3.80
C LEU A 117 3.62 -0.53 2.80
N VAL A 118 4.27 -0.49 1.64
CA VAL A 118 3.89 0.38 0.53
C VAL A 118 3.41 -0.51 -0.61
N TRP A 119 2.15 -0.34 -1.00
CA TRP A 119 1.56 -1.05 -2.14
C TRP A 119 1.57 -0.14 -3.36
N ILE A 120 2.06 -0.66 -4.48
CA ILE A 120 2.03 0.00 -5.79
C ILE A 120 1.14 -0.88 -6.67
N TYR A 121 0.02 -0.32 -7.11
CA TYR A 121 -0.95 -1.07 -7.92
C TYR A 121 -0.36 -1.46 -9.29
N GLY A 122 -0.95 -2.50 -9.89
CA GLY A 122 -0.56 -3.02 -11.20
C GLY A 122 -1.16 -2.26 -12.37
N GLY A 123 -1.69 -2.97 -13.37
CA GLY A 123 -2.38 -2.37 -14.52
C GLY A 123 -1.48 -1.95 -15.68
N GLY A 124 -0.27 -2.52 -15.76
CA GLY A 124 0.60 -2.42 -16.94
C GLY A 124 1.04 -0.99 -17.27
N PHE A 125 1.06 -0.09 -16.28
CA PHE A 125 1.34 1.34 -16.44
C PHE A 125 0.31 2.12 -17.28
N MET A 126 -0.88 1.54 -17.51
CA MET A 126 -1.93 2.15 -18.35
C MET A 126 -3.22 2.43 -17.58
N TYR A 127 -3.49 1.67 -16.51
CA TYR A 127 -4.68 1.80 -15.68
C TYR A 127 -4.40 1.32 -14.24
N GLY A 128 -5.36 1.51 -13.36
CA GLY A 128 -5.27 1.22 -11.93
C GLY A 128 -5.33 2.49 -11.08
N ASP A 129 -5.61 2.29 -9.81
CA ASP A 129 -5.73 3.34 -8.80
C ASP A 129 -5.49 2.74 -7.40
N GLY A 130 -5.52 3.59 -6.36
CA GLY A 130 -5.32 3.19 -4.97
C GLY A 130 -6.60 3.04 -4.15
N ASN A 131 -7.78 2.98 -4.77
CA ASN A 131 -9.06 3.05 -4.06
C ASN A 131 -9.25 1.87 -3.09
N ARG A 132 -10.00 2.10 -2.01
CA ARG A 132 -10.26 1.06 -1.00
C ARG A 132 -11.27 0.02 -1.48
N TYR A 133 -12.09 0.33 -2.49
CA TYR A 133 -13.04 -0.65 -3.03
C TYR A 133 -12.31 -1.90 -3.57
N LEU A 134 -11.16 -1.69 -4.21
CA LEU A 134 -10.31 -2.76 -4.75
C LEU A 134 -9.20 -3.18 -3.77
N TYR A 135 -8.68 -2.25 -2.98
CA TYR A 135 -7.43 -2.45 -2.23
C TYR A 135 -7.53 -2.15 -0.73
N ASN A 136 -8.73 -2.21 -0.12
CA ASN A 136 -8.84 -2.07 1.34
C ASN A 136 -7.92 -3.11 2.02
N PRO A 137 -6.93 -2.69 2.81
CA PRO A 137 -6.02 -3.63 3.45
C PRO A 137 -6.76 -4.48 4.47
N SER A 138 -6.94 -5.77 4.16
CA SER A 138 -7.44 -6.72 5.14
C SER A 138 -6.41 -6.95 6.26
N PHE A 139 -6.90 -7.19 7.47
CA PHE A 139 -6.04 -7.55 8.60
C PHE A 139 -5.21 -8.82 8.29
N LEU A 140 -5.77 -9.72 7.49
CA LEU A 140 -5.12 -10.92 6.95
C LEU A 140 -3.87 -10.57 6.11
N MET A 141 -4.04 -9.76 5.07
CA MET A 141 -2.94 -9.34 4.19
C MET A 141 -1.84 -8.59 4.94
N THR A 142 -2.24 -7.65 5.80
CA THR A 142 -1.31 -6.86 6.60
C THR A 142 -0.50 -7.75 7.55
N THR A 143 -1.13 -8.74 8.17
CA THR A 143 -0.46 -9.70 9.06
C THR A 143 0.53 -10.55 8.28
N MET A 144 0.12 -11.09 7.13
CA MET A 144 0.98 -11.93 6.30
C MET A 144 2.23 -11.19 5.82
N TRP A 145 2.08 -9.97 5.31
CA TRP A 145 3.24 -9.19 4.88
C TRP A 145 4.12 -8.73 6.03
N THR A 146 3.53 -8.40 7.19
CA THR A 146 4.30 -8.10 8.40
C THR A 146 5.14 -9.30 8.83
N ASN A 147 4.57 -10.50 8.80
CA ASN A 147 5.29 -11.73 9.10
C ASN A 147 6.43 -11.97 8.11
N PHE A 148 6.18 -11.79 6.82
CA PHE A 148 7.21 -11.92 5.80
C PHE A 148 8.38 -10.96 6.03
N VAL A 149 8.10 -9.69 6.31
CA VAL A 149 9.15 -8.69 6.60
C VAL A 149 9.94 -9.04 7.86
N LYS A 150 9.29 -9.59 8.89
CA LYS A 150 9.94 -9.93 10.17
C LYS A 150 10.72 -11.25 10.13
N TYR A 151 10.20 -12.25 9.44
CA TYR A 151 10.62 -13.65 9.57
C TYR A 151 11.01 -14.31 8.24
N GLY A 152 10.77 -13.66 7.10
CA GLY A 152 10.93 -14.27 5.77
C GLY A 152 9.84 -15.29 5.42
N ASP A 153 8.84 -15.47 6.27
CA ASP A 153 7.71 -16.38 6.10
C ASP A 153 6.41 -15.61 6.32
N PRO A 154 5.49 -15.51 5.34
CA PRO A 154 4.21 -14.82 5.50
C PRO A 154 3.25 -15.54 6.47
N THR A 155 3.44 -16.84 6.68
CA THR A 155 2.57 -17.73 7.45
C THR A 155 3.37 -18.57 8.45
N PRO A 156 4.17 -17.96 9.35
CA PRO A 156 5.13 -18.67 10.20
C PRO A 156 4.43 -19.57 11.23
N GLN A 157 3.19 -19.24 11.59
CA GLN A 157 2.34 -19.99 12.51
C GLN A 157 0.88 -19.82 12.12
N THR A 158 0.08 -20.85 12.35
CA THR A 158 -1.37 -20.78 12.14
C THR A 158 -2.06 -20.04 13.28
N SER A 159 -3.17 -19.37 12.96
CA SER A 159 -4.05 -18.65 13.89
C SER A 159 -5.48 -18.64 13.34
N ASP A 160 -6.44 -18.11 14.10
CA ASP A 160 -7.82 -17.93 13.62
C ASP A 160 -7.88 -17.10 12.33
N LEU A 161 -6.94 -16.15 12.17
CA LEU A 161 -6.80 -15.31 10.99
C LEU A 161 -6.06 -16.02 9.83
N ILE A 162 -4.91 -16.64 10.13
CA ILE A 162 -4.09 -17.35 9.14
C ILE A 162 -4.21 -18.85 9.40
N GLN A 163 -5.19 -19.49 8.77
CA GLN A 163 -5.50 -20.90 9.02
C GLN A 163 -4.60 -21.88 8.24
N ILE A 164 -3.81 -21.36 7.30
CA ILE A 164 -2.98 -22.15 6.39
C ILE A 164 -1.53 -21.72 6.51
N GLN A 165 -0.64 -22.72 6.55
CA GLN A 165 0.80 -22.52 6.38
C GLN A 165 1.18 -22.66 4.90
N TRP A 166 1.71 -21.60 4.31
CA TRP A 166 2.22 -21.57 2.95
C TRP A 166 3.69 -22.03 2.93
N THR A 167 3.90 -23.26 2.46
CA THR A 167 5.24 -23.86 2.45
C THR A 167 6.10 -23.36 1.28
N PRO A 168 7.41 -23.12 1.49
CA PRO A 168 8.34 -22.76 0.41
C PRO A 168 8.40 -23.80 -0.72
N ILE A 169 8.69 -23.34 -1.93
CA ILE A 169 8.88 -24.21 -3.10
C ILE A 169 10.14 -25.04 -2.91
N LYS A 170 9.99 -26.37 -2.83
CA LYS A 170 11.11 -27.32 -2.73
C LYS A 170 11.52 -27.93 -4.07
N ASN A 171 10.59 -28.03 -5.02
CA ASN A 171 10.81 -28.64 -6.33
C ASN A 171 9.93 -27.95 -7.38
N LEU A 172 10.49 -27.61 -8.54
CA LEU A 172 9.78 -26.97 -9.65
C LEU A 172 8.64 -27.82 -10.24
N SER A 173 8.58 -29.12 -9.94
CA SER A 173 7.47 -30.01 -10.31
C SER A 173 6.19 -29.74 -9.51
N GLN A 174 6.33 -29.13 -8.32
CA GLN A 174 5.27 -28.76 -7.39
C GLN A 174 5.48 -27.31 -6.95
N ILE A 175 4.80 -26.40 -7.63
CA ILE A 175 4.83 -24.96 -7.34
C ILE A 175 3.54 -24.63 -6.60
N PRO A 176 3.49 -24.79 -5.25
CA PRO A 176 2.35 -24.35 -4.48
C PRO A 176 2.26 -22.84 -4.53
N TYR A 177 1.04 -22.32 -4.67
CA TYR A 177 0.77 -20.90 -4.49
C TYR A 177 -0.35 -20.74 -3.46
N LEU A 178 -0.28 -19.65 -2.70
CA LEU A 178 -1.36 -19.26 -1.81
C LEU A 178 -2.34 -18.39 -2.58
N ASN A 179 -3.58 -18.83 -2.67
CA ASN A 179 -4.69 -18.01 -3.13
C ASN A 179 -5.19 -17.18 -1.95
N ILE A 180 -5.10 -15.85 -2.07
CA ILE A 180 -5.54 -14.91 -1.04
C ILE A 180 -6.86 -14.30 -1.51
N ASP A 181 -7.94 -14.97 -1.14
CA ASP A 181 -9.33 -14.54 -1.36
C ASP A 181 -10.01 -14.39 0.02
N SER A 182 -11.34 -14.23 0.04
CA SER A 182 -12.19 -14.32 1.23
C SER A 182 -11.86 -15.52 2.12
N GLU A 183 -11.53 -16.66 1.51
CA GLU A 183 -10.95 -17.82 2.19
C GLU A 183 -9.56 -18.14 1.63
N LEU A 184 -8.58 -18.32 2.52
CA LEU A 184 -7.26 -18.77 2.13
C LEU A 184 -7.33 -20.19 1.56
N SER A 185 -6.67 -20.44 0.44
CA SER A 185 -6.55 -21.78 -0.13
C SER A 185 -5.19 -22.00 -0.78
N LEU A 186 -4.72 -23.25 -0.77
CA LEU A 186 -3.51 -23.63 -1.50
C LEU A 186 -3.87 -24.16 -2.87
N GLY A 187 -3.26 -23.57 -3.89
CA GLY A 187 -3.28 -24.07 -5.26
C GLY A 187 -1.93 -24.66 -5.66
N GLY A 188 -1.88 -25.30 -6.81
CA GLY A 188 -0.65 -25.79 -7.43
C GLY A 188 -0.55 -25.32 -8.88
N ARG A 189 0.68 -25.05 -9.33
CA ARG A 189 1.01 -24.68 -10.72
C ARG A 189 0.18 -23.49 -11.23
N PRO A 190 0.53 -22.26 -10.80
CA PRO A 190 -0.22 -21.08 -11.21
C PRO A 190 -0.29 -20.98 -12.74
N PHE A 191 -1.48 -20.73 -13.27
CA PHE A 191 -1.75 -20.62 -14.71
C PHE A 191 -1.18 -21.78 -15.56
N HIS A 192 -1.19 -23.02 -15.03
CA HIS A 192 -0.51 -24.17 -15.65
C HIS A 192 -0.73 -24.31 -17.16
N ARG A 193 -1.97 -24.14 -17.65
CA ARG A 193 -2.27 -24.21 -19.10
C ARG A 193 -1.53 -23.14 -19.90
N ARG A 194 -1.54 -21.89 -19.42
CA ARG A 194 -0.87 -20.76 -20.09
C ARG A 194 0.64 -20.93 -20.07
N VAL A 195 1.21 -21.31 -18.93
CA VAL A 195 2.66 -21.56 -18.81
C VAL A 195 3.08 -22.71 -19.72
N THR A 196 2.33 -23.82 -19.73
CA THR A 196 2.63 -24.98 -20.60
C THR A 196 2.56 -24.60 -22.07
N PHE A 197 1.56 -23.80 -22.47
CA PHE A 197 1.47 -23.30 -23.84
C PHE A 197 2.73 -22.51 -24.23
N TRP A 198 3.15 -21.55 -23.40
CA TRP A 198 4.33 -20.74 -23.70
C TRP A 198 5.61 -21.57 -23.71
N ASP A 199 5.79 -22.49 -22.75
CA ASP A 199 6.95 -23.39 -22.72
C ASP A 199 7.03 -24.25 -23.99
N LEU A 200 5.92 -24.83 -24.43
CA LEU A 200 5.87 -25.62 -25.66
C LEU A 200 6.10 -24.76 -26.90
N PHE A 201 5.48 -23.58 -26.95
CA PHE A 201 5.64 -22.63 -28.06
C PHE A 201 7.10 -22.19 -28.20
N TYR A 202 7.74 -21.76 -27.11
CA TYR A 202 9.14 -21.35 -27.12
C TYR A 202 10.04 -22.51 -27.53
N ARG A 203 9.86 -23.71 -26.97
CA ARG A 203 10.68 -24.88 -27.35
C ARG A 203 10.55 -25.25 -28.83
N ALA A 204 9.34 -25.18 -29.39
CA ALA A 204 9.11 -25.53 -30.79
C ALA A 204 9.63 -24.46 -31.76
N ASN A 205 9.79 -23.21 -31.31
CA ASN A 205 10.09 -22.06 -32.18
C ASN A 205 11.38 -21.32 -31.81
N TYR A 206 12.16 -21.81 -30.84
CA TYR A 206 13.31 -21.09 -30.27
C TYR A 206 14.30 -20.61 -31.36
N ASP A 207 14.71 -21.52 -32.23
CA ASP A 207 15.67 -21.23 -33.30
C ASP A 207 15.09 -20.23 -34.32
N ASN A 208 13.81 -20.37 -34.66
CA ASN A 208 13.11 -19.46 -35.58
C ASN A 208 13.00 -18.04 -35.01
N LEU A 209 12.77 -17.92 -33.69
CA LEU A 209 12.70 -16.63 -32.99
C LEU A 209 14.05 -15.91 -32.95
N LEU A 210 15.16 -16.65 -32.81
CA LEU A 210 16.51 -16.08 -32.84
C LEU A 210 16.90 -15.59 -34.24
N THR A 211 16.52 -16.32 -35.29
CA THR A 211 16.76 -15.88 -36.68
C THR A 211 15.90 -14.69 -37.10
N ALA A 212 14.68 -14.56 -36.55
CA ALA A 212 13.78 -13.45 -36.86
C ALA A 212 14.17 -12.13 -36.17
N GLN A 213 14.98 -12.17 -35.11
CA GLN A 213 15.48 -10.97 -34.42
C GLN A 213 16.70 -10.33 -35.07
N ASN A 214 17.24 -10.89 -36.17
CA ASN A 214 18.38 -10.33 -36.90
C ASN A 214 18.09 -10.13 -38.41
N PRO A 215 17.19 -9.21 -38.82
CA PRO A 215 16.91 -8.97 -40.24
C PRO A 215 17.78 -7.86 -40.88
N LEU A 216 18.77 -7.29 -40.19
CA LEU A 216 19.54 -6.13 -40.67
C LEU A 216 21.06 -6.37 -40.78
N GLU A 217 21.47 -7.50 -41.34
CA GLU A 217 22.79 -7.62 -41.98
C GLU A 217 22.64 -8.11 -43.42
N ILE A 218 22.26 -7.18 -44.32
CA ILE A 218 22.63 -7.16 -45.74
C ILE A 218 22.89 -5.70 -46.12
#